data_AF-A0A9X0CHF7-F1
#
_entry.id   AF-A0A9X0CHF7-F1
#
_cell.length_a   1.000
_cell.length_b   1.000
_cell.length_c   1.000
_cell.angle_alpha   90.00
_cell.angle_beta   90.00
_cell.angle_gamma   90.00
#
_symmetry.space_group_name_H-M   'P 1'
#
loop_
_entity.id
_entity.type
_entity.pdbx_description
1 polymer ?
#
loop_
_entity_poly.entity_id
_entity_poly.type
_entity_poly.pdbx_seq_one_letter_code
_entity_poly.pdbx_strand_id
1 'polypeptide(L)'
;MLDEVTAIVDGYNAYFSFSKVKTGYSGVATFCRDAVTPIAAEEGLSAVLTPQPSIGSYGGNADFTPEELEALDAEGRAILTEHRLTDGKSVVIINLYCPRADKENKERVDYKLRFYKLLQERAEALVEGGRHVVVLGDINTSHKMIDHCEPDKEELFNANPGRQWLNQFLVPGEVSSTKPVDETREPLQATRDETRELLQATRDETREQRQATRDETRESRQATRDETRESRHATHSETGEPLQAQGGYL
;
A
#
# COMPACT_ATOMS: atom_id res chain seq x y z
N MET A 1 -8.15 -15.41 25.50
CA MET A 1 -6.78 -15.36 26.07
C MET A 1 -6.26 -16.79 26.11
N LEU A 2 -4.96 -16.97 25.91
CA LEU A 2 -4.31 -18.27 26.12
C LEU A 2 -4.43 -18.62 27.61
N ASP A 3 -4.87 -19.83 27.93
CA ASP A 3 -4.95 -20.32 29.30
C ASP A 3 -3.75 -21.20 29.64
N GLU A 4 -3.55 -21.47 30.93
CA GLU A 4 -2.39 -22.24 31.40
C GLU A 4 -2.37 -23.67 30.83
N VAL A 5 -3.53 -24.30 30.69
CA VAL A 5 -3.66 -25.69 30.24
C VAL A 5 -3.35 -25.83 28.74
N THR A 6 -3.60 -24.78 27.96
CA THR A 6 -3.24 -24.71 26.53
C THR A 6 -1.79 -24.27 26.32
N ALA A 7 -1.20 -23.54 27.27
CA ALA A 7 0.19 -23.09 27.21
C ALA A 7 1.19 -24.15 27.72
N ILE A 8 0.80 -24.89 28.76
CA ILE A 8 1.65 -25.84 29.49
C ILE A 8 1.07 -27.23 29.30
N VAL A 9 1.72 -28.01 28.45
CA VAL A 9 1.28 -29.37 28.09
C VAL A 9 2.28 -30.36 28.67
N ASP A 10 1.79 -31.31 29.47
CA ASP A 10 2.62 -32.32 30.11
C ASP A 10 3.49 -33.08 29.09
N GLY A 11 4.79 -33.17 29.38
CA GLY A 11 5.81 -33.80 28.53
C GLY A 11 6.32 -32.93 27.37
N TYR A 12 5.92 -31.66 27.34
CA TYR A 12 6.34 -30.68 26.35
C TYR A 12 6.83 -29.38 27.01
N ASN A 13 7.85 -28.79 26.39
CA ASN A 13 8.21 -27.39 26.54
C ASN A 13 7.63 -26.60 25.36
N ALA A 14 7.19 -25.38 25.63
CA ALA A 14 6.50 -24.54 24.66
C ALA A 14 7.15 -23.16 24.56
N TYR A 15 7.28 -22.67 23.33
CA TYR A 15 7.90 -21.40 23.01
C TYR A 15 6.92 -20.58 22.19
N PHE A 16 6.60 -19.38 22.66
CA PHE A 16 5.58 -18.53 22.07
C PHE A 16 6.16 -17.24 21.55
N SER A 17 5.62 -16.78 20.43
CA SER A 17 5.68 -15.38 20.05
C SER A 17 4.29 -14.78 20.14
N PHE A 18 4.15 -13.69 20.89
CA PHE A 18 2.86 -13.04 21.13
C PHE A 18 2.80 -11.70 20.42
N SER A 19 1.66 -11.41 19.80
CA SER A 19 1.38 -10.08 19.24
C SER A 19 1.46 -9.00 20.33
N LYS A 20 2.31 -8.00 20.09
CA LYS A 20 2.49 -6.79 20.92
C LYS A 20 1.57 -5.65 20.44
N VAL A 21 1.01 -5.77 19.24
CA VAL A 21 0.16 -4.74 18.63
C VAL A 21 -1.32 -4.87 19.00
N LYS A 22 -1.80 -6.09 19.23
CA LYS A 22 -3.23 -6.37 19.47
C LYS A 22 -3.43 -7.64 20.28
N THR A 23 -4.25 -7.56 21.33
CA THR A 23 -4.65 -8.72 22.15
C THR A 23 -5.51 -9.70 21.36
N GLY A 24 -5.21 -11.01 21.48
CA GLY A 24 -5.97 -12.08 20.82
C GLY A 24 -5.81 -12.11 19.30
N TYR A 25 -4.71 -11.58 18.79
CA TYR A 25 -4.39 -11.50 17.36
C TYR A 25 -3.10 -12.24 17.06
N SER A 26 -3.04 -12.94 15.91
CA SER A 26 -1.83 -13.65 15.45
C SER A 26 -1.29 -14.60 16.54
N GLY A 27 0.02 -14.63 16.71
CA GLY A 27 0.71 -15.48 17.66
C GLY A 27 1.09 -16.83 17.05
N VAL A 28 2.31 -17.26 17.34
CA VAL A 28 2.82 -18.59 16.96
C VAL A 28 3.39 -19.30 18.18
N ALA A 29 3.31 -20.62 18.17
CA ALA A 29 3.80 -21.46 19.25
C ALA A 29 4.49 -22.70 18.70
N THR A 30 5.65 -23.04 19.27
CA THR A 30 6.37 -24.28 19.01
C THR A 30 6.37 -25.12 20.28
N PHE A 31 5.79 -26.32 20.21
CA PHE A 31 5.81 -27.30 21.29
C PHE A 31 6.84 -28.37 20.96
N CYS A 32 7.81 -28.57 21.85
CA CYS A 32 8.84 -29.58 21.75
C CYS A 32 8.67 -30.57 22.89
N ARG A 33 8.74 -31.88 22.61
CA ARG A 33 8.76 -32.89 23.67
C ARG A 33 10.03 -32.71 24.51
N ASP A 34 9.97 -33.08 25.79
CA ASP A 34 11.13 -32.96 26.70
C ASP A 34 12.40 -33.61 26.16
N ALA A 35 12.25 -34.74 25.46
CA ALA A 35 13.35 -35.48 24.84
C ALA A 35 14.07 -34.74 23.70
N VAL A 36 13.45 -33.70 23.14
CA VAL A 36 13.96 -32.87 22.04
C VAL A 36 13.87 -31.38 22.38
N THR A 37 14.16 -31.05 23.63
CA THR A 37 14.21 -29.65 24.09
C THR A 37 15.26 -28.88 23.27
N PRO A 38 14.92 -27.71 22.70
CA PRO A 38 15.87 -26.92 21.92
C PRO A 38 17.01 -26.40 22.78
N ILE A 39 18.18 -26.23 22.16
CA ILE A 39 19.35 -25.61 22.80
C ILE A 39 19.24 -24.08 22.88
N ALA A 40 18.40 -23.47 22.04
CA ALA A 40 18.09 -22.05 22.03
C ALA A 40 16.71 -21.81 21.39
N ALA A 41 16.03 -20.75 21.79
CA ALA A 41 14.77 -20.31 21.20
C ALA A 41 14.71 -18.78 21.15
N GLU A 42 14.25 -18.23 20.03
CA GLU A 42 14.27 -16.79 19.77
C GLU A 42 12.94 -16.31 19.17
N GLU A 43 12.41 -15.20 19.72
CA GLU A 43 11.21 -14.53 19.21
C GLU A 43 11.58 -13.55 18.09
N GLY A 44 10.83 -13.58 16.98
CA GLY A 44 11.02 -12.68 15.86
C GLY A 44 12.11 -13.14 14.88
N LEU A 45 12.20 -12.45 13.76
CA LEU A 45 13.20 -12.67 12.71
C LEU A 45 14.41 -11.73 12.86
N SER A 46 14.23 -10.59 13.53
CA SER A 46 15.28 -9.62 13.81
C SER A 46 15.83 -9.76 15.23
N ALA A 47 16.81 -8.91 15.58
CA ALA A 47 17.38 -8.86 16.92
C ALA A 47 16.56 -8.03 17.92
N VAL A 48 15.49 -7.35 17.49
CA VAL A 48 14.87 -6.26 18.26
C VAL A 48 14.12 -6.76 19.50
N LEU A 49 13.42 -7.89 19.40
CA LEU A 49 12.58 -8.38 20.49
C LEU A 49 13.34 -9.11 21.59
N THR A 50 14.58 -9.53 21.31
CA THR A 50 15.35 -10.39 22.21
C THR A 50 16.51 -9.60 22.80
N PRO A 51 16.52 -9.30 24.12
CA PRO A 51 17.55 -8.46 24.75
C PRO A 51 18.98 -9.00 24.61
N GLN A 52 19.13 -10.32 24.41
CA GLN A 52 20.39 -10.96 24.05
C GLN A 52 20.12 -12.01 22.97
N PRO A 53 20.89 -11.99 21.86
CA PRO A 53 20.72 -12.96 20.79
C PRO A 53 20.93 -14.38 21.33
N SER A 54 19.98 -15.28 21.05
CA SER A 54 20.01 -16.67 21.53
C SER A 54 20.41 -17.63 20.41
N ILE A 55 19.87 -17.44 19.20
CA ILE A 55 20.20 -18.17 17.98
C ILE A 55 21.12 -17.30 17.09
N GLY A 56 20.81 -16.01 16.96
CA GLY A 56 21.61 -15.07 16.14
C GLY A 56 21.57 -15.37 14.64
N SER A 57 22.57 -14.87 13.88
CA SER A 57 22.59 -14.88 12.40
C SER A 57 21.46 -14.06 11.77
N TYR A 58 21.44 -12.74 12.02
CA TYR A 58 20.35 -11.84 11.58
C TYR A 58 20.40 -11.43 10.11
N GLY A 59 21.47 -11.77 9.37
CA GLY A 59 21.71 -11.20 8.05
C GLY A 59 22.20 -9.76 8.11
N GLY A 60 22.26 -9.10 6.95
CA GLY A 60 22.72 -7.72 6.84
C GLY A 60 21.67 -6.71 7.31
N ASN A 61 20.38 -6.96 7.04
CA ASN A 61 19.25 -6.08 7.33
C ASN A 61 19.45 -4.61 6.91
N ALA A 62 20.34 -4.35 5.95
CA ALA A 62 20.76 -3.00 5.58
C ALA A 62 19.63 -2.17 4.95
N ASP A 63 18.62 -2.83 4.40
CA ASP A 63 17.47 -2.19 3.77
C ASP A 63 16.34 -1.88 4.76
N PHE A 64 16.46 -2.21 6.05
CA PHE A 64 15.43 -2.01 7.06
C PHE A 64 15.84 -0.95 8.08
N THR A 65 14.90 -0.10 8.48
CA THR A 65 15.13 0.78 9.65
C THR A 65 14.89 0.00 10.94
N PRO A 66 15.45 0.43 12.09
CA PRO A 66 15.17 -0.20 13.37
C PRO A 66 13.67 -0.25 13.71
N GLU A 67 12.93 0.81 13.41
CA GLU A 67 11.48 0.91 13.65
C GLU A 67 10.71 -0.07 12.77
N GLU A 68 11.17 -0.29 11.54
CA GLU A 68 10.57 -1.28 10.64
C GLU A 68 10.80 -2.71 11.14
N LEU A 69 12.01 -3.04 11.60
CA LEU A 69 12.30 -4.35 12.20
C LEU A 69 11.43 -4.59 13.44
N GLU A 70 11.28 -3.57 14.30
CA GLU A 70 10.38 -3.62 15.45
C GLU A 70 8.94 -3.90 15.01
N ALA A 71 8.43 -3.19 14.00
CA ALA A 71 7.07 -3.35 13.50
C ALA A 71 6.83 -4.72 12.85
N LEU A 72 7.81 -5.25 12.11
CA LEU A 72 7.72 -6.58 11.47
C LEU A 72 7.66 -7.71 12.51
N ASP A 73 8.39 -7.57 13.62
CA ASP A 73 8.42 -8.57 14.68
C ASP A 73 7.28 -8.41 15.71
N ALA A 74 6.74 -7.20 15.88
CA ALA A 74 5.72 -6.90 16.89
C ALA A 74 4.39 -7.64 16.70
N GLU A 75 4.08 -8.20 15.53
CA GLU A 75 2.85 -8.95 15.27
C GLU A 75 2.87 -10.41 15.76
N GLY A 76 3.98 -10.86 16.37
CA GLY A 76 4.08 -12.19 16.96
C GLY A 76 4.02 -13.32 15.93
N ARG A 77 4.73 -13.15 14.81
CA ARG A 77 4.58 -13.99 13.60
C ARG A 77 5.66 -15.05 13.41
N ALA A 78 6.71 -15.01 14.23
CA ALA A 78 7.84 -15.91 14.10
C ALA A 78 8.37 -16.33 15.47
N ILE A 79 8.57 -17.63 15.64
CA ILE A 79 9.32 -18.21 16.75
C ILE A 79 10.32 -19.23 16.19
N LEU A 80 11.58 -19.09 16.59
CA LEU A 80 12.65 -19.96 16.16
C LEU A 80 13.08 -20.86 17.31
N THR A 81 13.38 -22.12 17.00
CA THR A 81 13.99 -23.06 17.96
C THR A 81 15.15 -23.77 17.31
N GLU A 82 16.32 -23.76 17.95
CA GLU A 82 17.52 -24.47 17.49
C GLU A 82 17.67 -25.80 18.23
N HIS A 83 17.88 -26.88 17.48
CA HIS A 83 17.99 -28.24 17.98
C HIS A 83 19.31 -28.86 17.57
N ARG A 84 19.93 -29.64 18.46
CA ARG A 84 21.16 -30.38 18.15
C ARG A 84 20.81 -31.70 17.45
N LEU A 85 21.50 -31.99 16.35
CA LEU A 85 21.39 -33.23 15.61
C LEU A 85 22.44 -34.25 16.07
N THR A 86 22.21 -35.52 15.75
CA THR A 86 23.09 -36.64 16.14
C THR A 86 24.45 -36.61 15.45
N ASP A 87 24.57 -35.92 14.31
CA ASP A 87 25.81 -35.75 13.56
C ASP A 87 26.66 -34.56 14.08
N GLY A 88 26.24 -33.92 15.18
CA GLY A 88 26.92 -32.80 15.80
C GLY A 88 26.57 -31.43 15.20
N LYS A 89 25.75 -31.37 14.14
CA LYS A 89 25.22 -30.11 13.60
C LYS A 89 23.99 -29.65 14.38
N SER A 90 23.45 -28.48 14.01
CA SER A 90 22.15 -28.02 14.48
C SER A 90 21.17 -27.80 13.33
N VAL A 91 19.89 -27.88 13.68
CA VAL A 91 18.79 -27.46 12.82
C VAL A 91 18.01 -26.34 13.51
N VAL A 92 17.72 -25.28 12.78
CA VAL A 92 16.85 -24.19 13.23
C VAL A 92 15.49 -24.35 12.57
N ILE A 93 14.47 -24.49 13.39
CA ILE A 93 13.08 -24.53 12.97
C ILE A 93 12.53 -23.11 13.07
N ILE A 94 12.14 -22.53 11.94
CA ILE A 94 11.48 -21.23 11.84
C ILE A 94 9.98 -21.48 11.67
N ASN A 95 9.22 -21.31 12.75
CA ASN A 95 7.76 -21.48 12.75
C ASN A 95 7.07 -20.13 12.51
N LEU A 96 6.24 -20.06 11.48
CA LEU A 96 5.71 -18.82 10.93
C LEU A 96 4.20 -18.77 10.85
N TYR A 97 3.68 -17.57 11.02
CA TYR A 97 2.38 -17.14 10.52
C TYR A 97 2.53 -15.85 9.73
N CYS A 98 2.80 -15.99 8.43
CA CYS A 98 3.09 -14.86 7.56
C CYS A 98 1.88 -13.91 7.43
N PRO A 99 2.12 -12.61 7.20
CA PRO A 99 1.04 -11.65 7.05
C PRO A 99 0.11 -12.02 5.88
N ARG A 100 -1.19 -11.97 6.14
CA ARG A 100 -2.18 -11.90 5.07
C ARG A 100 -2.29 -10.45 4.58
N ALA A 101 -2.45 -10.28 3.28
CA ALA A 101 -2.73 -9.00 2.64
C ALA A 101 -3.84 -9.16 1.61
N ASP A 102 -4.84 -8.29 1.67
CA ASP A 102 -5.83 -8.14 0.61
C ASP A 102 -5.26 -7.22 -0.48
N LYS A 103 -5.55 -7.51 -1.77
CA LYS A 103 -4.90 -6.84 -2.91
C LYS A 103 -5.15 -5.32 -2.92
N GLU A 104 -6.27 -4.85 -2.38
CA GLU A 104 -6.58 -3.42 -2.30
C GLU A 104 -5.83 -2.70 -1.16
N ASN A 105 -5.34 -3.43 -0.16
CA ASN A 105 -4.62 -2.85 0.98
C ASN A 105 -3.12 -2.82 0.72
N LYS A 106 -2.68 -1.78 0.01
CA LYS A 106 -1.27 -1.59 -0.38
C LYS A 106 -0.29 -1.64 0.80
N GLU A 107 -0.66 -1.06 1.94
CA GLU A 107 0.18 -1.06 3.14
C GLU A 107 0.42 -2.48 3.67
N ARG A 108 -0.63 -3.32 3.72
CA ARG A 108 -0.48 -4.71 4.13
C ARG A 108 0.25 -5.57 3.10
N VAL A 109 0.08 -5.28 1.81
CA VAL A 109 0.87 -5.93 0.75
C VAL A 109 2.35 -5.62 0.93
N ASP A 110 2.70 -4.35 1.14
CA ASP A 110 4.08 -3.94 1.39
C ASP A 110 4.64 -4.59 2.66
N TYR A 111 3.93 -4.51 3.79
CA TYR A 111 4.31 -5.18 5.04
C TYR A 111 4.56 -6.69 4.85
N LYS A 112 3.71 -7.38 4.07
CA LYS A 112 3.89 -8.80 3.76
C LYS A 112 5.18 -9.06 2.97
N LEU A 113 5.47 -8.25 1.96
CA LEU A 113 6.69 -8.41 1.14
C LEU A 113 7.95 -8.06 1.92
N ARG A 114 7.90 -7.04 2.79
CA ARG A 114 9.00 -6.69 3.70
C ARG A 114 9.25 -7.81 4.72
N PHE A 115 8.20 -8.43 5.27
CA PHE A 115 8.31 -9.62 6.11
C PHE A 115 8.97 -10.80 5.39
N TYR A 116 8.60 -11.06 4.14
CA TYR A 116 9.23 -12.10 3.31
C TYR A 116 10.71 -11.86 3.06
N LYS A 117 11.10 -10.61 2.77
CA LYS A 117 12.49 -10.25 2.61
C LYS A 117 13.29 -10.49 3.89
N LEU A 118 12.77 -10.07 5.04
CA LEU A 118 13.40 -10.28 6.34
C LEU A 118 13.52 -11.78 6.67
N LEU A 119 12.48 -12.56 6.40
CA LEU A 119 12.50 -14.02 6.55
C LEU A 119 13.60 -14.66 5.70
N GLN A 120 13.71 -14.25 4.44
CA GLN A 120 14.72 -14.78 3.54
C GLN A 120 16.15 -14.46 4.03
N GLU A 121 16.43 -13.20 4.39
CA GLU A 121 17.73 -12.81 4.93
C GLU A 121 18.10 -13.59 6.19
N ARG A 122 17.13 -13.80 7.09
CA ARG A 122 17.33 -14.60 8.31
C ARG A 122 17.62 -16.07 7.99
N ALA A 123 16.84 -16.68 7.10
CA ALA A 123 17.01 -18.08 6.74
C ALA A 123 18.35 -18.33 6.03
N GLU A 124 18.72 -17.46 5.08
CA GLU A 124 19.99 -17.55 4.34
C GLU A 124 21.19 -17.36 5.27
N ALA A 125 21.16 -16.37 6.17
CA ALA A 125 22.25 -16.14 7.13
C ALA A 125 22.44 -17.33 8.11
N LEU A 126 21.37 -18.04 8.45
CA LEU A 126 21.46 -19.27 9.26
C LEU A 126 22.10 -20.42 8.48
N VAL A 127 21.73 -20.60 7.22
CA VAL A 127 22.33 -21.61 6.32
C VAL A 127 23.81 -21.33 6.06
N GLU A 128 24.16 -20.07 5.77
CA GLU A 128 25.54 -19.62 5.60
C GLU A 128 26.38 -19.82 6.87
N GLY A 129 25.74 -19.71 8.04
CA GLY A 129 26.32 -20.05 9.34
C GLY A 129 26.53 -21.56 9.57
N GLY A 130 26.25 -22.40 8.58
CA GLY A 130 26.45 -23.86 8.64
C GLY A 130 25.33 -24.64 9.32
N ARG A 131 24.18 -24.01 9.58
CA ARG A 131 23.02 -24.66 10.21
C ARG A 131 22.09 -25.24 9.16
N HIS A 132 21.42 -26.33 9.50
CA HIS A 132 20.24 -26.76 8.75
C HIS A 132 19.07 -25.85 9.12
N VAL A 133 18.20 -25.52 8.16
CA VAL A 133 17.06 -24.64 8.39
C VAL A 133 15.79 -25.31 7.86
N VAL A 134 14.75 -25.32 8.69
CA VAL A 134 13.39 -25.70 8.27
C VAL A 134 12.50 -24.49 8.44
N VAL A 135 11.93 -24.01 7.35
CA VAL A 135 10.90 -22.97 7.36
C VAL A 135 9.55 -23.64 7.24
N LEU A 136 8.66 -23.40 8.20
CA LEU A 136 7.34 -24.02 8.23
C LEU A 136 6.28 -23.09 8.82
N GLY A 137 5.02 -23.41 8.54
CA GLY A 137 3.86 -22.67 9.03
C GLY A 137 2.98 -22.18 7.89
N ASP A 138 2.15 -21.18 8.16
CA ASP A 138 1.30 -20.57 7.13
C ASP A 138 2.07 -19.44 6.43
N ILE A 139 2.60 -19.75 5.25
CA ILE A 139 3.28 -18.79 4.38
C ILE A 139 2.31 -17.78 3.76
N ASN A 140 1.00 -18.07 3.75
CA ASN A 140 -0.05 -17.21 3.23
C ASN A 140 0.07 -16.87 1.73
N THR A 141 0.73 -17.72 0.94
CA THR A 141 0.84 -17.61 -0.52
C THR A 141 0.83 -19.01 -1.14
N SER A 142 -0.07 -19.28 -2.09
CA SER A 142 -0.04 -20.51 -2.89
C SER A 142 1.06 -20.43 -3.94
N HIS A 143 1.84 -21.50 -4.11
CA HIS A 143 3.04 -21.49 -4.96
C HIS A 143 2.69 -21.67 -6.44
N LYS A 144 1.99 -22.76 -6.77
CA LYS A 144 1.62 -23.13 -8.14
C LYS A 144 0.11 -23.09 -8.32
N MET A 145 -0.35 -23.04 -9.57
CA MET A 145 -1.79 -23.00 -9.88
C MET A 145 -2.53 -24.21 -9.30
N ILE A 146 -1.87 -25.36 -9.20
CA ILE A 146 -2.43 -26.58 -8.61
C ILE A 146 -2.76 -26.44 -7.12
N ASP A 147 -2.12 -25.47 -6.45
CA ASP A 147 -2.28 -25.21 -5.01
C ASP A 147 -3.47 -24.27 -4.72
N HIS A 148 -4.25 -23.91 -5.75
CA HIS A 148 -5.43 -23.05 -5.63
C HIS A 148 -6.63 -23.69 -6.33
N CYS A 149 -7.80 -23.69 -5.68
CA CYS A 149 -9.00 -24.35 -6.22
C CYS A 149 -9.52 -23.70 -7.52
N GLU A 150 -9.43 -22.37 -7.61
CA GLU A 150 -9.86 -21.58 -8.77
C GLU A 150 -8.80 -20.53 -9.08
N PRO A 151 -7.64 -20.90 -9.67
CA PRO A 151 -6.57 -19.95 -9.90
C PRO A 151 -7.02 -18.87 -10.90
N ASP A 152 -6.54 -17.65 -10.68
CA ASP A 152 -6.58 -16.59 -11.71
C ASP A 152 -5.92 -17.08 -13.01
N LYS A 153 -6.12 -16.34 -14.11
CA LYS A 153 -5.37 -16.59 -15.36
C LYS A 153 -3.87 -16.63 -15.08
N GLU A 154 -3.16 -17.53 -15.76
CA GLU A 154 -1.75 -17.83 -15.50
C GLU A 154 -0.86 -16.58 -15.38
N GLU A 155 -1.05 -15.60 -16.27
CA GLU A 155 -0.31 -14.33 -16.24
C GLU A 155 -0.54 -13.54 -14.94
N LEU A 156 -1.80 -13.37 -14.53
CA LEU A 156 -2.18 -12.68 -13.29
C LEU A 156 -1.78 -13.47 -12.04
N PHE A 157 -1.85 -14.80 -12.13
CA PHE A 157 -1.39 -15.69 -11.08
C PHE A 157 0.13 -15.51 -10.88
N ASN A 158 0.92 -15.60 -11.94
CA ASN A 158 2.38 -15.49 -11.85
C ASN A 158 2.87 -14.05 -11.56
N ALA A 159 2.04 -13.04 -11.81
CA ALA A 159 2.34 -11.65 -11.46
C ALA A 159 2.28 -11.35 -9.95
N ASN A 160 1.75 -12.25 -9.11
CA ASN A 160 1.68 -12.00 -7.67
C ASN A 160 3.09 -11.89 -7.05
N PRO A 161 3.44 -10.76 -6.40
CA PRO A 161 4.81 -10.54 -5.90
C PRO A 161 5.21 -11.52 -4.79
N GLY A 162 4.27 -11.95 -3.94
CA GLY A 162 4.54 -12.97 -2.94
C GLY A 162 4.86 -14.33 -3.56
N ARG A 163 4.24 -14.66 -4.69
CA ARG A 163 4.52 -15.88 -5.44
C ARG A 163 5.86 -15.82 -6.17
N GLN A 164 6.19 -14.67 -6.74
CA GLN A 164 7.51 -14.44 -7.36
C GLN A 164 8.62 -14.59 -6.33
N TRP A 165 8.43 -14.05 -5.13
CA TRP A 165 9.33 -14.28 -4.00
C TRP A 165 9.43 -15.77 -3.66
N LEU A 166 8.29 -16.46 -3.48
CA LEU A 166 8.27 -17.87 -3.09
C LEU A 166 8.98 -18.79 -4.12
N ASN A 167 8.82 -18.50 -5.41
CA ASN A 167 9.54 -19.21 -6.48
C ASN A 167 11.06 -19.08 -6.29
N GLN A 168 11.56 -17.86 -6.08
CA GLN A 168 12.99 -17.59 -5.90
C GLN A 168 13.53 -18.19 -4.60
N PHE A 169 12.72 -18.13 -3.53
CA PHE A 169 13.08 -18.65 -2.22
C PHE A 169 13.22 -20.18 -2.22
N LEU A 170 12.36 -20.90 -2.95
CA LEU A 170 12.39 -22.37 -3.03
C LEU A 170 13.36 -22.91 -4.09
N VAL A 171 13.52 -22.20 -5.21
CA VAL A 171 14.37 -22.63 -6.33
C VAL A 171 15.28 -21.47 -6.76
N PRO A 172 16.42 -21.28 -6.07
CA PRO A 172 17.36 -20.22 -6.42
C PRO A 172 17.87 -20.39 -7.86
N GLY A 173 17.58 -19.42 -8.73
CA GLY A 173 18.05 -19.38 -10.11
C GLY A 173 17.02 -19.69 -11.21
N GLU A 174 15.79 -20.11 -10.87
CA GLU A 174 14.69 -20.09 -11.84
C GLU A 174 14.19 -18.66 -12.04
N VAL A 175 14.72 -17.98 -13.05
CA VAL A 175 14.19 -16.69 -13.51
C VAL A 175 12.83 -16.95 -14.13
N SER A 176 11.75 -16.48 -13.49
CA SER A 176 10.41 -16.48 -14.10
C SER A 176 10.50 -15.80 -15.46
N SER A 177 10.18 -16.53 -16.54
CA SER A 177 10.21 -16.04 -17.93
C SER A 177 9.17 -14.96 -18.21
N THR A 178 8.34 -14.61 -17.23
CA THR A 178 7.36 -13.53 -17.32
C THR A 178 8.07 -12.18 -17.18
N LYS A 179 8.23 -11.48 -18.31
CA LYS A 179 8.56 -10.05 -18.32
C LYS A 179 7.62 -9.33 -17.34
N PRO A 180 8.10 -8.33 -16.58
CA PRO A 180 7.20 -7.50 -15.79
C PRO A 180 6.14 -6.93 -16.73
N VAL A 181 4.89 -7.32 -16.52
CA VAL A 181 3.77 -6.65 -17.17
C VAL A 181 3.73 -5.28 -16.52
N ASP A 182 4.11 -4.27 -17.31
CA ASP A 182 3.98 -2.88 -16.96
C ASP A 182 2.48 -2.55 -16.90
N GLU A 183 1.85 -2.78 -15.75
CA GLU A 183 0.44 -2.42 -15.48
C GLU A 183 0.19 -0.91 -15.63
N THR A 184 1.23 -0.09 -15.85
CA THR A 184 1.08 1.35 -16.08
C THR A 184 0.88 1.74 -17.54
N ARG A 185 1.08 0.84 -18.52
CA ARG A 185 1.05 1.25 -19.95
C ARG A 185 -0.33 1.26 -20.61
N GLU A 186 -1.29 0.46 -20.17
CA GLU A 186 -2.59 0.37 -20.85
C GLU A 186 -3.78 1.15 -20.25
N PRO A 187 -3.75 1.72 -19.01
CA PRO A 187 -4.81 2.66 -18.60
C PRO A 187 -4.48 4.14 -18.91
N LEU A 188 -3.21 4.50 -19.12
CA LEU A 188 -2.79 5.91 -19.21
C LEU A 188 -3.05 6.56 -20.58
N GLN A 189 -3.16 5.78 -21.65
CA GLN A 189 -3.40 6.33 -22.99
C GLN A 189 -4.87 6.75 -23.14
N ALA A 190 -5.81 5.87 -22.76
CA ALA A 190 -7.25 6.15 -22.81
C ALA A 190 -7.65 7.30 -21.88
N THR A 191 -7.11 7.33 -20.66
CA THR A 191 -7.40 8.40 -19.69
C THR A 191 -6.82 9.75 -20.11
N ARG A 192 -5.69 9.79 -20.84
CA ARG A 192 -5.13 11.05 -21.39
C ARG A 192 -5.96 11.61 -22.53
N ASP A 193 -6.50 10.77 -23.40
CA ASP A 193 -7.34 11.22 -24.50
C ASP A 193 -8.69 11.73 -23.98
N GLU A 194 -9.32 11.03 -23.02
CA GLU A 194 -10.55 11.49 -22.35
C GLU A 194 -10.34 12.79 -21.57
N THR A 195 -9.23 12.92 -20.83
CA THR A 195 -8.91 14.16 -20.08
C THR A 195 -8.65 15.33 -21.04
N ARG A 196 -8.07 15.06 -22.21
CA ARG A 196 -7.81 16.08 -23.24
C ARG A 196 -9.10 16.54 -23.91
N GLU A 197 -10.03 15.64 -24.19
CA GLU A 197 -11.34 15.99 -24.74
C GLU A 197 -12.17 16.82 -23.74
N LEU A 198 -12.19 16.45 -22.45
CA LEU A 198 -12.87 17.20 -21.39
C LEU A 198 -12.30 18.62 -21.21
N LEU A 199 -10.97 18.77 -21.23
CA LEU A 199 -10.32 20.09 -21.14
C LEU A 199 -10.58 20.94 -22.38
N GLN A 200 -10.66 20.33 -23.56
CA GLN A 200 -10.99 21.02 -24.81
C GLN A 200 -12.45 21.52 -24.78
N ALA A 201 -13.40 20.65 -24.40
CA ALA A 201 -14.81 21.01 -24.26
C ALA A 201 -15.03 22.15 -23.25
N THR A 202 -14.38 22.07 -22.08
CA THR A 202 -14.47 23.11 -21.05
C THR A 202 -13.94 24.45 -21.55
N ARG A 203 -12.87 24.43 -22.35
CA ARG A 203 -12.26 25.64 -22.92
C ARG A 203 -13.15 26.29 -23.98
N ASP A 204 -13.80 25.47 -24.80
CA ASP A 204 -14.71 25.95 -25.84
C ASP A 204 -16.00 26.52 -25.22
N GLU A 205 -16.58 25.86 -24.20
CA GLU A 205 -17.71 26.41 -23.42
C GLU A 205 -17.35 27.74 -22.73
N THR A 206 -16.17 27.83 -22.12
CA THR A 206 -15.71 29.08 -21.48
C THR A 206 -15.55 30.20 -22.51
N ARG A 207 -15.15 29.87 -23.74
CA ARG A 207 -15.00 30.84 -24.83
C ARG A 207 -16.35 31.33 -25.33
N GLU A 208 -17.33 30.44 -25.47
CA GLU A 208 -18.70 30.80 -25.86
C GLU A 208 -19.38 31.67 -24.81
N GLN A 209 -19.25 31.33 -23.52
CA GLN A 209 -19.78 32.15 -22.43
C GLN A 209 -19.19 33.57 -22.44
N ARG A 210 -17.86 33.71 -22.61
CA ARG A 210 -17.21 35.02 -22.70
C ARG A 210 -17.65 35.83 -23.91
N GLN A 211 -17.95 35.16 -25.03
CA GLN A 211 -18.44 35.82 -26.24
C GLN A 211 -19.88 36.32 -26.02
N ALA A 212 -20.76 35.49 -25.46
CA ALA A 212 -22.13 35.86 -25.13
C ALA A 212 -22.17 37.07 -24.17
N THR A 213 -21.39 37.05 -23.08
CA THR A 213 -21.33 38.18 -22.15
C THR A 213 -20.85 39.47 -22.82
N ARG A 214 -19.92 39.36 -23.78
CA ARG A 214 -19.40 40.52 -24.51
C ARG A 214 -20.44 41.11 -25.46
N ASP A 215 -21.23 40.26 -26.11
CA ASP A 215 -22.28 40.67 -27.03
C ASP A 215 -23.46 41.30 -26.26
N GLU A 216 -23.88 40.72 -25.13
CA GLU A 216 -24.88 41.33 -24.21
C GLU A 216 -24.43 42.70 -23.68
N THR A 217 -23.15 42.82 -23.31
CA THR A 217 -22.59 44.10 -22.85
C THR A 217 -22.60 45.14 -23.98
N ARG A 218 -22.39 44.72 -25.23
CA ARG A 218 -22.41 45.61 -26.39
C ARG A 218 -23.83 46.06 -26.71
N GLU A 219 -24.81 45.17 -26.66
CA GLU A 219 -26.23 45.50 -26.86
C GLU A 219 -26.74 46.46 -25.78
N SER A 220 -26.39 46.21 -24.52
CA SER A 220 -26.76 47.09 -23.39
C SER A 220 -26.19 48.50 -23.55
N ARG A 221 -24.95 48.63 -24.03
CA ARG A 221 -24.31 49.93 -24.33
C ARG A 221 -24.92 50.63 -25.54
N GLN A 222 -25.44 49.87 -26.50
CA GLN A 222 -26.11 50.42 -27.67
C GLN A 222 -27.50 50.95 -27.30
N ALA A 223 -28.28 50.17 -26.54
CA ALA A 223 -29.59 50.58 -26.02
C ALA A 223 -29.51 51.87 -25.18
N THR A 224 -28.57 51.95 -24.23
CA THR A 224 -28.36 53.17 -23.44
C THR A 224 -27.96 54.38 -24.30
N ARG A 225 -27.21 54.17 -25.38
CA ARG A 225 -26.82 55.25 -26.29
C ARG A 225 -28.00 55.76 -27.13
N ASP A 226 -28.89 54.86 -27.55
CA ASP A 226 -30.09 55.21 -28.30
C ASP A 226 -31.13 55.92 -27.41
N GLU A 227 -31.34 55.46 -26.17
CA GLU A 227 -32.18 56.16 -25.17
C GLU A 227 -31.66 57.57 -24.85
N THR A 228 -30.33 57.73 -24.74
CA THR A 228 -29.70 59.05 -24.52
C THR A 228 -29.87 59.97 -25.74
N ARG A 229 -30.01 59.41 -26.95
CA ARG A 229 -30.21 60.18 -28.18
C ARG A 229 -31.66 60.60 -28.34
N GLU A 230 -32.62 59.73 -28.01
CA GLU A 230 -34.05 60.05 -28.02
C GLU A 230 -34.42 61.12 -26.99
N SER A 231 -33.88 61.01 -25.77
CA SER A 231 -34.09 62.02 -24.71
C SER A 231 -33.54 63.40 -25.09
N ARG A 232 -32.39 63.48 -25.77
CA ARG A 232 -31.87 64.75 -26.33
C ARG A 232 -32.73 65.32 -27.44
N HIS A 233 -33.38 64.48 -28.25
CA HIS A 233 -34.27 64.94 -29.32
C HIS A 233 -35.60 65.46 -28.78
N ALA A 234 -36.14 64.86 -27.71
CA ALA A 234 -37.33 65.34 -27.02
C ALA A 234 -37.12 66.74 -26.42
N THR A 235 -35.96 66.98 -25.77
CA THR A 235 -35.65 68.28 -25.16
C THR A 235 -35.48 69.45 -26.13
N HIS A 236 -35.25 69.19 -27.42
CA HIS A 236 -35.13 70.24 -28.44
C HIS A 236 -36.46 70.61 -29.12
N SER A 237 -37.53 69.86 -28.85
CA SER A 237 -38.87 70.13 -29.40
C SER A 237 -39.77 70.97 -28.48
N GLU A 238 -39.41 71.16 -27.21
CA GLU A 238 -40.24 71.87 -26.21
C GLU A 238 -39.80 73.31 -25.90
N THR A 239 -38.72 73.84 -26.48
CA THR A 239 -38.27 75.22 -26.24
C THR A 239 -38.28 76.05 -27.52
N GLY A 240 -39.47 76.46 -27.94
CA GLY A 240 -39.63 77.33 -29.09
C GLY A 240 -40.95 78.08 -29.09
N GLU A 241 -41.11 79.08 -28.23
CA GLU A 241 -41.96 80.25 -28.50
C GLU A 241 -41.56 81.46 -27.63
N PRO A 242 -41.54 82.70 -28.16
CA PRO A 242 -41.07 83.89 -27.44
C PRO A 242 -42.24 84.67 -26.84
N LEU A 243 -42.08 85.20 -25.61
CA LEU A 243 -43.05 86.13 -25.02
C LEU A 243 -42.41 87.45 -24.58
N GLN A 244 -43.12 88.49 -25.02
CA GLN A 244 -42.89 89.92 -24.93
C GLN A 244 -43.06 90.48 -23.50
N ALA A 245 -42.29 91.55 -23.24
CA ALA A 245 -42.70 92.86 -22.70
C ALA A 245 -43.19 93.08 -21.24
N GLN A 246 -42.76 94.26 -20.74
CA GLN A 246 -43.34 95.16 -19.71
C GLN A 246 -43.20 94.73 -18.24
N GLY A 247 -42.50 95.52 -17.40
CA GLY A 247 -42.98 96.72 -16.67
C GLY A 247 -43.20 96.32 -15.20
N GLY A 248 -42.63 96.89 -14.14
CA GLY A 248 -42.62 98.28 -13.65
C GLY A 248 -43.06 98.26 -12.16
N TYR A 249 -42.46 99.13 -11.33
CA TYR A 249 -42.79 99.52 -9.94
C TYR A 249 -42.59 98.52 -8.78
N LEU A 250 -41.61 98.80 -7.89
CA LEU A 250 -41.74 99.67 -6.71
C LEU A 250 -40.36 100.19 -6.30
#